data_AF-A0A497MFV2-F1
#
_entry.id   AF-A0A497MFV2-F1
#
_cell.length_a   1.000
_cell.length_b   1.000
_cell.length_c   1.000
_cell.angle_alpha   90.00
_cell.angle_beta   90.00
_cell.angle_gamma   90.00
#
_symmetry.space_group_name_H-M   'P 1'
#
loop_
_entity.id
_entity.type
_entity.pdbx_description
1 polymer ?
#
loop_
_entity_poly.entity_id
_entity_poly.type
_entity_poly.pdbx_seq_one_letter_code
_entity_poly.pdbx_strand_id
1 'polypeptide(L)'
;MSSPKKCSPTCEFFRCGQKALQFRDGKAYCRFADDLCSGANCKFAICVKNKLLPDGTCALTVRRVSKVSEIPPEKAVKGFRVKGKLKQRLGEEEIF
;
A
#
# COMPACT_ATOMS: atom_id res chain seq x y z
N MET A 1 14.07 14.39 3.60
CA MET A 1 12.77 13.70 3.49
C MET A 1 12.85 12.77 2.27
N SER A 2 12.53 11.47 2.38
CA SER A 2 12.58 10.57 1.22
C SER A 2 11.30 10.71 0.42
N SER A 3 11.40 11.18 -0.83
CA SER A 3 10.28 11.23 -1.77
C SER A 3 9.80 9.82 -2.14
N PRO A 4 8.52 9.65 -2.53
CA PRO A 4 8.01 8.38 -3.01
C PRO A 4 8.75 7.99 -4.30
N LYS A 5 9.33 6.79 -4.33
CA LYS A 5 10.09 6.29 -5.48
C LYS A 5 9.21 5.44 -6.38
N LYS A 6 9.37 5.59 -7.69
CA LYS A 6 8.78 4.67 -8.69
C LYS A 6 9.51 3.34 -8.67
N CYS A 7 8.81 2.27 -9.03
CA CYS A 7 9.45 0.97 -9.19
C CYS A 7 10.35 0.96 -10.43
N SER A 8 11.55 0.38 -10.29
CA SER A 8 12.50 0.20 -11.37
C SER A 8 12.70 -1.28 -11.67
N PRO A 9 13.08 -1.65 -12.92
CA PRO A 9 13.40 -3.02 -13.26
C PRO A 9 14.67 -3.52 -12.55
N THR A 10 15.54 -2.62 -12.10
CA THR A 10 16.74 -2.92 -11.31
C THR A 10 16.46 -3.24 -9.85
N CYS A 11 15.22 -3.05 -9.38
CA CYS A 11 14.85 -3.40 -8.02
C CYS A 11 14.89 -4.92 -7.81
N GLU A 12 15.50 -5.35 -6.71
CA GLU A 12 15.61 -6.77 -6.33
C GLU A 12 14.26 -7.52 -6.29
N PHE A 13 13.16 -6.81 -5.99
CA PHE A 13 11.81 -7.37 -5.90
C PHE A 13 11.00 -7.23 -7.19
N PHE A 14 11.54 -6.59 -8.23
CA PHE A 14 10.85 -6.43 -9.50
C PHE A 14 10.93 -7.72 -10.32
N ARG A 15 9.80 -8.20 -10.82
CA ARG A 15 9.71 -9.38 -11.69
C ARG A 15 8.75 -9.09 -12.84
N CYS A 16 9.03 -9.71 -13.99
CA CYS A 16 8.12 -9.72 -15.13
C CYS A 16 7.23 -10.96 -15.05
N GLY A 17 5.91 -10.80 -15.04
CA GLY A 17 4.95 -11.90 -15.04
C GLY A 17 5.06 -12.82 -16.26
N GLN A 18 5.46 -12.27 -17.42
CA GLN A 18 5.71 -13.02 -18.66
C GLN A 18 7.10 -13.68 -18.72
N LYS A 19 7.93 -13.53 -17.67
CA LYS A 19 9.33 -14.03 -17.63
C LYS A 19 10.18 -13.56 -18.84
N ALA A 20 9.82 -12.42 -19.44
CA ALA A 20 10.47 -11.88 -20.62
C ALA A 20 11.59 -10.87 -20.32
N LEU A 21 11.76 -10.50 -19.05
CA LEU A 21 12.78 -9.55 -18.60
C LEU A 21 14.17 -10.20 -18.64
N GLN A 22 15.11 -9.55 -19.35
CA GLN A 22 16.52 -9.90 -19.43
C GLN A 22 17.36 -8.67 -19.10
N PHE A 23 18.59 -8.87 -18.62
CA PHE A 23 19.56 -7.78 -18.48
C PHE A 23 20.66 -7.96 -19.52
N ARG A 24 20.83 -6.96 -20.39
CA ARG A 24 21.89 -6.90 -21.40
C ARG A 24 22.69 -5.62 -21.15
N ASP A 25 24.00 -5.73 -20.93
CA ASP A 25 24.88 -4.59 -20.64
C ASP A 25 24.37 -3.67 -19.51
N GLY A 26 23.81 -4.26 -18.46
CA GLY A 26 23.23 -3.54 -17.33
C GLY A 26 21.88 -2.85 -17.60
N LYS A 27 21.35 -2.93 -18.83
CA LYS A 27 20.03 -2.41 -19.20
C LYS A 27 18.97 -3.50 -19.13
N ALA A 28 17.81 -3.14 -18.62
CA ALA A 28 16.64 -4.02 -18.58
C ALA A 28 15.99 -4.09 -19.97
N TYR A 29 15.96 -5.28 -20.55
CA TYR A 29 15.45 -5.58 -21.89
C TYR A 29 14.28 -6.55 -21.82
N CYS A 30 13.28 -6.35 -22.68
CA CYS A 30 12.09 -7.19 -22.79
C CYS A 30 12.20 -8.06 -24.04
N ARG A 31 12.43 -9.37 -23.88
CA ARG A 31 12.49 -10.33 -25.00
C ARG A 31 11.18 -10.45 -25.77
N PHE A 32 10.04 -10.16 -25.15
CA PHE A 32 8.72 -10.30 -25.79
C PHE A 32 8.41 -9.16 -26.76
N ALA A 33 8.74 -7.93 -26.37
CA ALA A 33 8.54 -6.75 -27.21
C ALA A 33 9.77 -6.40 -28.06
N ASP A 34 10.89 -7.08 -27.81
CA ASP A 34 12.21 -6.80 -28.36
C ASP A 34 12.66 -5.34 -28.15
N ASP A 35 12.29 -4.76 -27.00
CA ASP A 35 12.54 -3.36 -26.64
C ASP A 35 12.97 -3.23 -25.16
N LEU A 36 13.37 -2.03 -24.74
CA LEU A 36 13.71 -1.69 -23.37
C LEU A 36 12.51 -1.90 -22.42
N CYS A 37 12.80 -2.36 -21.21
CA CYS A 37 11.77 -2.57 -20.20
C CYS A 37 11.20 -1.24 -19.71
N SER A 38 9.88 -1.06 -19.84
CA SER A 38 9.15 0.12 -19.36
C SER A 38 8.97 0.19 -17.83
N GLY A 39 9.52 -0.78 -17.09
CA GLY A 39 9.53 -0.78 -15.62
C GLY A 39 8.12 -0.80 -15.04
N ALA A 40 7.81 0.18 -14.18
CA ALA A 40 6.53 0.27 -13.48
C ALA A 40 5.29 0.44 -14.39
N ASN A 41 5.48 0.95 -15.61
CA ASN A 41 4.37 1.17 -16.56
C ASN A 41 4.01 -0.10 -17.35
N CYS A 42 4.78 -1.18 -17.20
CA CYS A 42 4.50 -2.43 -17.90
C CYS A 42 3.31 -3.15 -17.27
N LYS A 43 2.33 -3.59 -18.07
CA LYS A 43 1.20 -4.43 -17.63
C LYS A 43 1.65 -5.72 -16.92
N PHE A 44 2.83 -6.23 -17.26
CA PHE A 44 3.40 -7.44 -16.69
C PHE A 44 4.39 -7.16 -15.54
N ALA A 45 4.51 -5.91 -15.09
CA ALA A 45 5.34 -5.58 -13.94
C ALA A 45 4.69 -6.11 -12.66
N ILE A 46 5.45 -6.89 -11.91
CA ILE A 46 5.03 -7.46 -10.63
C ILE A 46 6.10 -7.16 -9.58
N CYS A 47 5.66 -6.79 -8.39
CA CYS A 47 6.53 -6.74 -7.22
C CYS A 47 6.29 -8.00 -6.38
N VAL A 48 7.34 -8.77 -6.10
CA VAL A 48 7.26 -10.00 -5.29
C VAL A 48 6.67 -9.74 -3.90
N LYS A 49 6.87 -8.54 -3.35
CA LYS A 49 6.33 -8.11 -2.05
C LYS A 49 4.90 -7.55 -2.12
N ASN A 50 4.28 -7.51 -3.32
CA ASN A 50 2.99 -6.86 -3.58
C ASN A 50 2.97 -5.40 -3.09
N LYS A 51 3.97 -4.62 -3.51
CA LYS A 51 4.14 -3.21 -3.14
C LYS A 51 4.18 -2.25 -4.33
N LEU A 52 3.95 -2.75 -5.54
CA LEU A 52 3.79 -1.92 -6.73
C LEU A 52 2.34 -1.41 -6.75
N LEU A 53 2.15 -0.10 -6.64
CA LEU A 53 0.85 0.55 -6.77
C LEU A 53 0.48 0.74 -8.25
N PRO A 54 -0.81 0.92 -8.59
CA PRO A 54 -1.27 1.16 -9.96
C PRO A 54 -0.59 2.35 -10.64
N ASP A 55 -0.25 3.39 -9.87
CA ASP A 55 0.48 4.57 -10.38
C ASP A 55 1.97 4.28 -10.67
N GLY A 56 2.44 3.06 -10.45
CA GLY A 56 3.85 2.67 -10.58
C GLY A 56 4.73 3.04 -9.39
N THR A 57 4.14 3.54 -8.30
CA THR A 57 4.85 3.96 -7.09
C THR A 57 5.07 2.76 -6.15
N CYS A 58 6.23 2.71 -5.48
CA CYS A 58 6.51 1.68 -4.49
C CYS A 58 5.89 2.04 -3.13
N ALA A 59 4.91 1.25 -2.67
CA ALA A 59 4.22 1.42 -1.39
C ALA A 59 5.17 1.37 -0.17
N LEU A 60 6.35 0.76 -0.30
CA LEU A 60 7.38 0.78 0.77
C LEU A 60 7.96 2.17 1.02
N THR A 61 7.91 3.04 0.01
CA THR A 61 8.45 4.40 0.08
C THR A 61 7.39 5.45 0.39
N VAL A 62 6.11 5.08 0.28
CA VAL A 62 4.99 5.97 0.63
C VAL A 62 4.92 6.04 2.14
N ARG A 63 5.15 7.23 2.70
CA ARG A 63 4.87 7.48 4.12
C ARG A 63 3.39 7.31 4.35
N ARG A 64 3.01 6.48 5.33
CA ARG A 64 1.64 6.50 5.84
C ARG A 64 1.41 7.88 6.39
N VAL A 65 0.45 8.59 5.83
CA VAL A 65 -0.18 9.72 6.51
C VAL A 65 -1.09 9.10 7.58
N SER A 66 -0.50 8.42 8.57
CA SER A 66 -1.14 8.39 9.87
C SER A 66 -1.04 9.84 10.32
N LYS A 67 -2.06 10.62 9.95
CA LYS A 67 -2.56 11.63 10.87
C LYS A 67 -2.61 10.87 12.19
N VAL A 68 -1.73 11.22 13.12
CA VAL A 68 -2.19 11.35 14.48
C VAL A 68 -3.32 12.37 14.35
N SER A 69 -4.49 11.89 13.95
CA SER A 69 -5.71 12.55 14.33
C SER A 69 -5.65 12.36 15.83
N GLU A 70 -5.16 13.38 16.52
CA GLU A 70 -5.97 14.04 17.53
C GLU A 70 -7.42 13.88 17.07
N ILE A 71 -8.05 12.77 17.44
CA ILE A 71 -9.49 12.65 17.37
C ILE A 71 -9.90 13.71 18.38
N PRO A 72 -10.49 14.85 17.98
CA PRO A 72 -11.04 15.74 18.98
C PRO A 72 -12.07 14.88 19.73
N PRO A 73 -11.98 14.73 21.06
CA PRO A 73 -12.86 13.85 21.83
C PRO A 73 -14.35 14.19 21.67
N GLU A 74 -14.68 15.32 21.04
CA GLU A 74 -16.02 15.87 20.90
C GLU A 74 -16.93 15.15 19.89
N LYS A 75 -16.40 14.21 19.09
CA LYS A 75 -17.23 13.34 18.22
C LYS A 75 -17.22 11.87 18.65
N ALA A 76 -16.88 11.59 19.91
CA ALA A 76 -17.31 10.36 20.54
C ALA A 76 -18.85 10.29 20.45
N VAL A 77 -19.33 9.26 19.77
CA VAL A 77 -20.71 9.05 19.36
C VAL A 77 -21.64 9.25 20.55
N LYS A 78 -22.57 10.22 20.45
CA LYS A 78 -23.66 10.42 21.41
C LYS A 78 -24.32 9.07 21.71
N GLY A 79 -24.38 8.73 22.99
CA GLY A 79 -24.79 7.42 23.50
C GLY A 79 -26.04 6.86 22.81
N PHE A 80 -25.95 5.59 22.41
CA PHE A 80 -27.09 4.85 21.90
C PHE A 80 -28.04 4.55 23.06
N ARG A 81 -29.29 5.02 23.01
CA ARG A 81 -30.33 4.66 23.99
C ARG A 81 -30.72 3.20 23.78
N VAL A 82 -30.05 2.30 24.51
CA VAL A 82 -30.42 0.88 24.53
C VAL A 82 -31.73 0.72 25.31
N LYS A 83 -32.80 0.26 24.66
CA LYS A 83 -34.05 -0.13 25.33
C LYS A 83 -33.95 -1.59 25.78
N GLY A 84 -34.35 -1.85 27.04
CA GLY A 84 -34.59 -3.20 27.55
C GLY A 84 -33.37 -3.92 28.16
N LYS A 85 -33.53 -5.24 28.35
CA LYS A 85 -32.71 -6.17 29.17
C LYS A 85 -31.19 -6.24 28.86
N LEU A 86 -30.68 -5.42 27.95
CA LEU A 86 -29.25 -5.33 27.63
C LEU A 86 -28.42 -4.55 28.67
N LYS A 87 -29.05 -3.76 29.55
CA LYS A 87 -28.35 -3.02 30.63
C LYS A 87 -27.66 -3.94 31.66
N GLN A 88 -28.15 -5.16 31.88
CA GLN A 88 -27.66 -6.01 32.96
C GLN A 88 -26.39 -6.80 32.63
N ARG A 89 -25.95 -6.83 31.35
CA ARG A 89 -24.78 -7.61 30.91
C ARG A 89 -23.53 -6.78 30.64
N LEU A 90 -23.67 -5.47 30.41
CA LEU A 90 -22.54 -4.56 30.29
C LEU A 90 -22.42 -3.85 31.63
N GLY A 91 -21.59 -4.40 32.51
CA GLY A 91 -21.27 -3.76 33.80
C GLY A 91 -20.71 -2.38 33.53
N GLU A 92 -21.53 -1.36 33.71
CA GLU A 92 -21.11 0.04 33.74
C GLU A 92 -20.33 0.22 35.05
N GLU A 93 -19.00 0.08 35.00
CA GLU A 93 -18.15 0.81 35.95
C GLU A 93 -18.18 2.27 35.52
N GLU A 94 -18.89 3.05 36.34
CA GLU A 94 -18.99 4.50 36.21
C GLU A 94 -17.61 5.13 36.29
N ILE A 95 -17.19 5.80 35.22
CA ILE A 95 -16.17 6.85 35.28
C ILE A 95 -16.90 8.17 35.08
N PHE A 96 -17.19 8.83 36.21
CA PHE A 96 -17.70 10.20 36.28
C PHE A 96 -16.67 11.22 35.77
#